data_AF-A2E9T5-F1
#
_entry.id   AF-A2E9T5-F1
#
_cell.length_a   1.000
_cell.length_b   1.000
_cell.length_c   1.000
_cell.angle_alpha   90.00
_cell.angle_beta   90.00
_cell.angle_gamma   90.00
#
_symmetry.space_group_name_H-M   'P 1'
#
loop_
_entity.id
_entity.type
_entity.pdbx_description
1 polymer ?
#
loop_
_entity_poly.entity_id
_entity_poly.type
_entity_poly.pdbx_seq_one_letter_code
_entity_poly.pdbx_strand_id
1 'polypeptide(L)'
;MSDQDIHPSKYSELKSILKYHIDSYIALYQLKTKNDEELNSIYKMIKAELIDSKKCHSQIIIRDILNIIPYNNRYTKSYLSLAKLISDDYHLEKVPDVEDISRYLFYKEYGIKLDNSDADEKMKSVNLHIHSENTIYRAIMHNNLEAFVAFTERDDFNEDQRLKSSLYPFVKKGYSLLELCCYHGAVDCFKILITKFDKGITKE
;
A
#
# COMPACT_ATOMS: atom_id res chain seq x y z
N MET A 1 -36.63 -36.23 8.77
CA MET A 1 -35.48 -35.31 8.65
C MET A 1 -35.06 -35.36 7.20
N SER A 2 -35.52 -34.43 6.37
CA SER A 2 -35.09 -34.35 4.98
C SER A 2 -33.84 -33.49 4.94
N ASP A 3 -32.72 -34.11 4.63
CA ASP A 3 -31.51 -33.41 4.18
C ASP A 3 -31.89 -32.60 2.95
N GLN A 4 -32.11 -31.29 3.15
CA GLN A 4 -32.19 -30.37 2.04
C GLN A 4 -30.76 -30.19 1.53
N ASP A 5 -30.46 -30.86 0.43
CA ASP A 5 -29.28 -30.59 -0.39
C ASP A 5 -29.26 -29.09 -0.71
N ILE A 6 -28.40 -28.34 0.00
CA ILE A 6 -28.13 -26.94 -0.29
C ILE A 6 -27.31 -26.97 -1.57
N HIS A 7 -27.99 -26.89 -2.72
CA HIS A 7 -27.33 -26.65 -4.00
C HIS A 7 -26.45 -25.40 -3.83
N PRO A 8 -25.11 -25.52 -3.95
CA PRO A 8 -24.25 -24.37 -3.83
C PRO A 8 -24.71 -23.34 -4.87
N SER A 9 -24.95 -22.11 -4.43
CA SER A 9 -25.28 -21.05 -5.37
C SER A 9 -24.15 -20.95 -6.40
N LYS A 10 -24.47 -20.53 -7.64
CA LYS A 10 -23.45 -20.29 -8.69
C LYS A 10 -22.28 -19.43 -8.19
N TYR A 11 -22.53 -18.56 -7.22
CA TYR A 11 -21.50 -17.78 -6.52
C TYR A 11 -20.54 -18.65 -5.70
N SER A 12 -21.06 -19.58 -4.88
CA SER A 12 -20.23 -20.50 -4.08
C SER A 12 -19.36 -21.40 -4.96
N GLU A 13 -19.90 -21.86 -6.09
CA GLU A 13 -19.15 -22.65 -7.08
C GLU A 13 -18.01 -21.81 -7.68
N LEU A 14 -18.30 -20.61 -8.19
CA LEU A 14 -17.28 -19.70 -8.73
C LEU A 14 -16.21 -19.32 -7.70
N LYS A 15 -16.62 -19.04 -6.45
CA LYS A 15 -15.70 -18.73 -5.35
C LYS A 15 -14.77 -19.91 -5.05
N SER A 16 -15.27 -21.14 -5.14
CA SER A 16 -14.46 -22.35 -4.96
C SER A 16 -13.44 -22.50 -6.09
N ILE A 17 -13.86 -22.32 -7.34
CA ILE A 17 -12.99 -22.40 -8.53
C ILE A 17 -11.87 -21.34 -8.47
N LEU A 18 -12.20 -20.13 -8.02
CA LEU A 18 -11.27 -19.00 -7.94
C LEU A 18 -10.61 -18.85 -6.58
N LYS A 19 -10.77 -19.82 -5.67
CA LYS A 19 -10.34 -19.71 -4.27
C LYS A 19 -8.89 -19.25 -4.13
N TYR A 20 -7.97 -19.93 -4.82
CA TYR A 20 -6.54 -19.61 -4.75
C TYR A 20 -6.20 -18.24 -5.33
N HIS A 21 -6.94 -17.79 -6.36
CA HIS A 21 -6.78 -16.44 -6.90
C HIS A 21 -7.23 -15.40 -5.88
N ILE A 22 -8.41 -15.59 -5.28
CA ILE A 22 -8.96 -14.70 -4.26
C ILE A 22 -8.03 -14.64 -3.05
N ASP A 23 -7.59 -15.80 -2.54
CA ASP A 23 -6.74 -15.90 -1.36
C ASP A 23 -5.37 -15.22 -1.61
N SER A 24 -4.81 -15.35 -2.83
CA SER A 24 -3.56 -14.70 -3.20
C SER A 24 -3.68 -13.17 -3.21
N TYR A 25 -4.75 -12.62 -3.79
CA TYR A 25 -4.97 -11.17 -3.78
C TYR A 25 -5.33 -10.65 -2.38
N ILE A 26 -6.06 -11.41 -1.57
CA ILE A 26 -6.29 -11.07 -0.16
C ILE A 26 -4.95 -10.91 0.57
N ALA A 27 -4.02 -11.86 0.40
CA ALA A 27 -2.70 -11.77 1.01
C ALA A 27 -1.91 -10.54 0.54
N LEU A 28 -1.98 -10.19 -0.76
CA LEU A 28 -1.34 -9.00 -1.32
C LEU A 28 -1.90 -7.70 -0.72
N TYR A 29 -3.23 -7.54 -0.69
CA TYR A 29 -3.87 -6.33 -0.16
C TYR A 29 -3.76 -6.23 1.37
N GLN A 30 -3.64 -7.35 2.08
CA GLN A 30 -3.51 -7.39 3.53
C GLN A 30 -2.06 -7.54 4.01
N LEU A 31 -1.08 -7.42 3.12
CA LEU A 31 0.33 -7.54 3.44
C LEU A 31 0.70 -6.57 4.57
N LYS A 32 1.20 -7.12 5.67
CA LYS A 32 1.61 -6.38 6.87
C LYS A 32 3.00 -6.74 7.38
N THR A 33 3.80 -7.37 6.52
CA THR A 33 5.12 -7.88 6.89
C THR A 33 6.25 -7.14 6.19
N LYS A 34 7.37 -7.06 6.89
CA LYS A 34 8.68 -6.62 6.38
C LYS A 34 9.73 -7.73 6.52
N ASN A 35 9.30 -8.93 6.94
CA ASN A 35 10.17 -10.08 7.13
C ASN A 35 10.36 -10.79 5.78
N ASP A 36 11.62 -11.01 5.39
CA ASP A 36 11.96 -11.59 4.09
C ASP A 36 11.48 -13.04 3.91
N GLU A 37 11.42 -13.83 4.99
CA GLU A 37 10.93 -15.22 4.95
C GLU A 37 9.42 -15.25 4.69
N GLU A 38 8.65 -14.41 5.38
CA GLU A 38 7.21 -14.28 5.15
C GLU A 38 6.92 -13.73 3.76
N LEU A 39 7.71 -12.75 3.28
CA LEU A 39 7.59 -12.23 1.92
C LEU A 39 7.90 -13.31 0.88
N ASN A 40 8.92 -14.13 1.10
CA ASN A 40 9.25 -15.24 0.21
C ASN A 40 8.13 -16.29 0.17
N SER A 41 7.42 -16.51 1.30
CA SER A 41 6.24 -17.37 1.34
C SER A 41 5.11 -16.82 0.46
N ILE A 42 4.80 -15.52 0.58
CA ILE A 42 3.81 -14.83 -0.25
C ILE A 42 4.20 -14.90 -1.73
N TYR A 43 5.47 -14.65 -2.04
CA TYR A 43 6.02 -14.76 -3.39
C TYR A 43 5.83 -16.16 -3.99
N LYS A 44 6.20 -17.23 -3.26
CA LYS A 44 6.02 -18.62 -3.72
C LYS A 44 4.56 -18.96 -3.98
N MET A 45 3.65 -18.48 -3.13
CA MET A 45 2.21 -18.65 -3.33
C MET A 45 1.74 -17.95 -4.62
N ILE A 46 2.10 -16.69 -4.82
CA ILE A 46 1.78 -15.93 -6.05
C ILE A 46 2.32 -16.65 -7.28
N LYS A 47 3.57 -17.10 -7.22
CA LYS A 47 4.23 -17.81 -8.31
C LYS A 47 3.46 -19.06 -8.71
N ALA A 48 3.21 -19.97 -7.76
CA ALA A 48 2.53 -21.23 -8.02
C ALA A 48 1.06 -21.03 -8.43
N GLU A 49 0.33 -20.19 -7.69
CA GLU A 49 -1.12 -20.13 -7.79
C GLU A 49 -1.63 -19.18 -8.89
N LEU A 50 -0.88 -18.12 -9.21
CA LEU A 50 -1.28 -17.11 -10.19
C LEU A 50 -0.52 -17.22 -11.50
N ILE A 51 0.81 -17.39 -11.45
CA ILE A 51 1.66 -17.28 -12.64
C ILE A 51 1.87 -18.64 -13.31
N ASP A 52 2.41 -19.63 -12.58
CA ASP A 52 2.77 -20.95 -13.11
C ASP A 52 1.52 -21.78 -13.46
N SER A 53 0.40 -21.53 -12.77
CA SER A 53 -0.92 -22.07 -13.11
C SER A 53 -1.51 -21.51 -14.42
N LYS A 54 -0.80 -20.58 -15.08
CA LYS A 54 -1.19 -19.86 -16.31
C LYS A 54 -2.50 -19.08 -16.18
N LYS A 55 -2.91 -18.72 -14.96
CA LYS A 55 -4.11 -17.89 -14.72
C LYS A 55 -3.85 -16.42 -15.01
N CYS A 56 -2.63 -15.93 -14.75
CA CYS A 56 -2.26 -14.53 -14.90
C CYS A 56 -0.88 -14.39 -15.56
N HIS A 57 -0.72 -13.38 -16.42
CA HIS A 57 0.60 -12.99 -16.91
C HIS A 57 1.41 -12.32 -15.80
N SER A 58 2.69 -12.65 -15.67
CA SER A 58 3.59 -12.08 -14.66
C SER A 58 3.65 -10.54 -14.70
N GLN A 59 3.56 -9.94 -15.89
CA GLN A 59 3.46 -8.49 -16.07
C GLN A 59 2.23 -7.89 -15.37
N ILE A 60 1.08 -8.57 -15.44
CA ILE A 60 -0.16 -8.14 -14.76
C ILE A 60 0.05 -8.18 -13.24
N ILE A 61 0.68 -9.24 -12.74
CA ILE A 61 0.92 -9.40 -11.30
C ILE A 61 1.87 -8.31 -10.77
N ILE A 62 2.96 -8.00 -11.47
CA ILE A 62 3.85 -6.89 -11.05
C ILE A 62 3.11 -5.57 -11.06
N ARG A 63 2.34 -5.29 -12.13
CA ARG A 63 1.54 -4.07 -12.24
C ARG A 63 0.61 -3.93 -11.03
N ASP A 64 -0.12 -5.00 -10.72
CA ASP A 64 -1.08 -4.98 -9.62
C ASP A 64 -0.37 -4.80 -8.27
N ILE A 65 0.75 -5.50 -8.02
CA ILE A 65 1.59 -5.32 -6.81
C ILE A 65 2.05 -3.87 -6.65
N LEU A 66 2.59 -3.26 -7.71
CA LEU A 66 3.11 -1.90 -7.66
C LEU A 66 2.00 -0.87 -7.48
N ASN A 67 0.81 -1.11 -8.04
CA ASN A 67 -0.35 -0.22 -7.89
C ASN A 67 -1.02 -0.31 -6.51
N ILE A 68 -0.66 -1.28 -5.67
CA ILE A 68 -1.11 -1.34 -4.25
C ILE A 68 -0.33 -0.34 -3.38
N ILE A 69 0.90 0.02 -3.75
CA ILE A 69 1.81 0.83 -2.92
C ILE A 69 1.16 2.11 -2.39
N PRO A 70 0.48 2.96 -3.19
CA PRO A 70 -0.14 4.19 -2.67
C PRO A 70 -1.20 3.93 -1.60
N TYR A 71 -1.84 2.77 -1.61
CA TYR A 71 -2.93 2.39 -0.71
C TYR A 71 -2.45 1.66 0.55
N ASN A 72 -1.22 1.15 0.56
CA ASN A 72 -0.61 0.50 1.71
C ASN A 72 0.88 0.87 1.85
N ASN A 73 1.16 2.18 1.80
CA ASN A 73 2.52 2.71 1.65
C ASN A 73 3.46 2.43 2.83
N ARG A 74 2.94 2.00 3.99
CA ARG A 74 3.73 1.51 5.14
C ARG A 74 4.65 0.34 4.76
N TYR A 75 4.23 -0.48 3.79
CA TYR A 75 4.95 -1.67 3.34
C TYR A 75 5.51 -1.52 1.92
N THR A 76 5.75 -0.29 1.48
CA THR A 76 6.33 0.01 0.15
C THR A 76 7.52 -0.89 -0.19
N LYS A 77 8.51 -1.01 0.71
CA LYS A 77 9.69 -1.85 0.48
C LYS A 77 9.33 -3.32 0.22
N SER A 78 8.38 -3.86 0.97
CA SER A 78 7.91 -5.23 0.80
C SER A 78 7.29 -5.46 -0.58
N TYR A 79 6.46 -4.53 -1.06
CA TYR A 79 5.87 -4.60 -2.41
C TYR A 79 6.92 -4.45 -3.51
N LEU A 80 7.91 -3.55 -3.34
CA LEU A 80 9.03 -3.41 -4.26
C LEU A 80 9.85 -4.71 -4.34
N SER A 81 10.15 -5.34 -3.20
CA SER A 81 10.85 -6.63 -3.15
C SER A 81 10.07 -7.74 -3.83
N LEU A 82 8.75 -7.84 -3.61
CA LEU A 82 7.90 -8.82 -4.31
C LEU A 82 7.91 -8.61 -5.82
N ALA A 83 7.77 -7.36 -6.27
CA ALA A 83 7.85 -7.03 -7.69
C ALA A 83 9.23 -7.38 -8.27
N LYS A 84 10.31 -7.14 -7.52
CA LYS A 84 11.68 -7.48 -7.94
C LYS A 84 11.88 -8.97 -8.11
N LEU A 85 11.44 -9.79 -7.15
CA LEU A 85 11.51 -11.25 -7.22
C LEU A 85 10.81 -11.79 -8.48
N ILE A 86 9.62 -11.29 -8.79
CA ILE A 86 8.88 -11.70 -10.00
C ILE A 86 9.57 -11.18 -11.27
N SER A 87 10.08 -9.95 -11.24
CA SER A 87 10.78 -9.36 -12.38
C SER A 87 12.03 -10.15 -12.76
N ASP A 88 12.78 -10.63 -11.75
CA ASP A 88 13.99 -11.41 -11.94
C ASP A 88 13.69 -12.81 -12.48
N ASP A 89 12.73 -13.51 -11.86
CA ASP A 89 12.40 -14.88 -12.21
C ASP A 89 11.80 -15.04 -13.61
N TYR A 90 11.05 -14.02 -14.06
CA TYR A 90 10.39 -14.03 -15.37
C TYR A 90 11.05 -13.11 -16.39
N HIS A 91 12.23 -12.55 -16.07
CA HIS A 91 13.03 -11.69 -16.94
C HIS A 91 12.22 -10.57 -17.62
N LEU A 92 11.40 -9.86 -16.83
CA LEU A 92 10.50 -8.86 -17.36
C LEU A 92 11.23 -7.54 -17.63
N GLU A 93 11.15 -7.07 -18.87
CA GLU A 93 11.76 -5.79 -19.28
C GLU A 93 10.79 -4.61 -19.17
N LYS A 94 9.48 -4.85 -19.30
CA LYS A 94 8.45 -3.79 -19.34
C LYS A 94 7.16 -4.21 -18.64
N VAL A 95 6.59 -3.26 -17.90
CA VAL A 95 5.31 -3.35 -17.20
C VAL A 95 4.55 -2.02 -17.40
N PRO A 96 3.61 -1.93 -18.36
CA PRO A 96 2.82 -0.73 -18.59
C PRO A 96 1.77 -0.53 -17.46
N ASP A 97 1.16 0.66 -17.45
CA ASP A 97 0.02 1.01 -16.59
C ASP A 97 0.30 0.91 -15.07
N VAL A 98 1.52 1.25 -14.67
CA VAL A 98 1.93 1.41 -13.27
C VAL A 98 1.82 2.88 -12.87
N GLU A 99 1.38 3.15 -11.64
CA GLU A 99 1.40 4.48 -11.04
C GLU A 99 2.81 5.07 -11.08
N ASP A 100 2.94 6.33 -11.52
CA ASP A 100 4.23 7.00 -11.75
C ASP A 100 5.12 6.99 -10.50
N ILE A 101 4.51 7.14 -9.32
CA ILE A 101 5.23 7.09 -8.04
C ILE A 101 5.80 5.69 -7.76
N SER A 102 5.04 4.63 -8.01
CA SER A 102 5.48 3.25 -7.76
C SER A 102 6.60 2.86 -8.71
N ARG A 103 6.50 3.27 -9.98
CA ARG A 103 7.56 3.09 -10.98
C ARG A 103 8.84 3.81 -10.57
N TYR A 104 8.73 5.08 -10.18
CA TYR A 104 9.87 5.88 -9.74
C TYR A 104 10.54 5.28 -8.49
N LEU A 105 9.77 4.80 -7.52
CA LEU A 105 10.29 4.13 -6.34
C LEU A 105 11.03 2.84 -6.68
N PHE A 106 10.49 2.02 -7.60
CA PHE A 106 11.13 0.80 -8.06
C PHE A 106 12.47 1.08 -8.77
N TYR A 107 12.49 2.08 -9.66
CA TYR A 107 13.71 2.54 -10.32
C TYR A 107 14.73 3.07 -9.31
N LYS A 108 14.30 3.86 -8.33
CA LYS A 108 15.20 4.43 -7.31
C LYS A 108 15.83 3.34 -6.42
N GLU A 109 15.08 2.28 -6.09
CA GLU A 109 15.57 1.19 -5.23
C GLU A 109 16.50 0.22 -6.00
N TYR A 110 16.18 -0.12 -7.25
CA TYR A 110 16.86 -1.19 -7.98
C TYR A 110 17.59 -0.78 -9.26
N GLY A 111 17.43 0.47 -9.71
CA GLY A 111 18.01 0.96 -10.97
C GLY A 111 17.35 0.42 -12.24
N ILE A 112 16.18 -0.22 -12.13
CA ILE A 112 15.48 -0.88 -13.25
C ILE A 112 14.31 0.00 -13.71
N LYS A 113 14.26 0.28 -15.02
CA LYS A 113 13.13 0.98 -15.65
C LYS A 113 12.10 -0.02 -16.16
N LEU A 114 10.87 0.08 -15.67
CA LEU A 114 9.77 -0.79 -16.07
C LEU A 114 8.99 -0.27 -17.29
N ASP A 115 9.29 0.93 -17.79
CA ASP A 115 8.84 1.40 -19.09
C ASP A 115 9.76 2.51 -19.63
N ASN A 116 9.37 3.10 -20.76
CA ASN A 116 10.08 4.19 -21.40
C ASN A 116 9.57 5.58 -20.95
N SER A 117 8.84 5.69 -19.84
CA SER A 117 8.24 6.95 -19.42
C SER A 117 9.25 7.91 -18.79
N ASP A 118 9.03 9.22 -18.98
CA ASP A 118 9.78 10.29 -18.30
C ASP A 118 9.32 10.49 -16.84
N ALA A 119 8.73 9.46 -16.21
CA ALA A 119 8.27 9.52 -14.81
C ALA A 119 9.40 9.97 -13.88
N ASP A 120 10.65 9.61 -14.19
CA ASP A 120 11.84 10.03 -13.46
C ASP A 120 11.99 11.55 -13.39
N GLU A 121 11.70 12.29 -14.47
CA GLU A 121 11.83 13.75 -14.46
C GLU A 121 10.71 14.41 -13.68
N LYS A 122 9.48 13.92 -13.84
CA LYS A 122 8.31 14.42 -13.12
C LYS A 122 8.40 14.17 -11.61
N MET A 123 9.06 13.09 -11.19
CA MET A 123 9.13 12.67 -9.79
C MET A 123 10.35 13.18 -9.03
N LYS A 124 11.30 13.87 -9.68
CA LYS A 124 12.46 14.52 -9.01
C LYS A 124 12.07 15.50 -7.91
N SER A 125 10.95 16.20 -8.07
CA SER A 125 10.46 17.18 -7.09
C SER A 125 9.60 16.58 -5.98
N VAL A 126 9.30 15.28 -6.01
CA VAL A 126 8.47 14.64 -4.99
C VAL A 126 9.25 14.45 -3.70
N ASN A 127 8.70 14.98 -2.61
CA ASN A 127 9.26 14.76 -1.27
C ASN A 127 8.97 13.32 -0.81
N LEU A 128 9.97 12.45 -0.96
CA LEU A 128 9.93 11.06 -0.48
C LEU A 128 10.22 10.91 1.02
N HIS A 129 10.66 11.99 1.68
CA HIS A 129 11.08 11.97 3.08
C HIS A 129 9.97 12.32 4.06
N ILE A 130 8.71 12.36 3.62
CA ILE A 130 7.59 12.65 4.52
C ILE A 130 7.47 11.63 5.68
N HIS A 131 7.95 10.39 5.50
CA HIS A 131 8.01 9.35 6.52
C HIS A 131 9.41 9.15 7.10
N SER A 132 10.32 10.12 6.94
CA SER A 132 11.64 10.08 7.57
C SER A 132 11.52 10.10 9.09
N GLU A 133 12.64 9.86 9.78
CA GLU A 133 12.71 10.08 11.22
C GLU A 133 12.34 11.52 11.56
N ASN A 134 11.71 11.70 12.73
CA ASN A 134 11.28 13.00 13.23
C ASN A 134 10.28 13.74 12.33
N THR A 135 9.33 13.04 11.72
CA THR A 135 8.14 13.66 11.12
C THR A 135 6.86 13.24 11.84
N ILE A 136 5.89 14.15 11.91
CA ILE A 136 4.55 13.84 12.44
C ILE A 136 3.86 12.73 11.61
N TYR A 137 4.12 12.68 10.31
CA TYR A 137 3.52 11.66 9.43
C TYR A 137 4.08 10.26 9.72
N ARG A 138 5.36 10.13 10.13
CA ARG A 138 5.90 8.86 10.61
C ARG A 138 5.29 8.48 11.96
N ALA A 139 5.10 9.46 12.86
CA ALA A 139 4.42 9.21 14.14
C ALA A 139 3.01 8.65 13.91
N ILE A 140 2.23 9.27 13.01
CA ILE A 140 0.91 8.76 12.59
C ILE A 140 1.01 7.38 11.95
N MET A 141 1.92 7.18 10.97
CA MET A 141 2.06 5.91 10.27
C MET A 141 2.28 4.72 11.22
N HIS A 142 2.97 4.94 12.34
CA HIS A 142 3.27 3.91 13.33
C HIS A 142 2.42 3.99 14.60
N ASN A 143 1.41 4.87 14.63
CA ASN A 143 0.63 5.16 15.83
C ASN A 143 1.51 5.45 17.07
N ASN A 144 2.63 6.14 16.88
CA ASN A 144 3.56 6.48 17.96
C ASN A 144 3.03 7.69 18.73
N LEU A 145 2.34 7.42 19.83
CA LEU A 145 1.70 8.44 20.67
C LEU A 145 2.69 9.45 21.24
N GLU A 146 3.82 9.00 21.79
CA GLU A 146 4.81 9.88 22.43
C GLU A 146 5.40 10.88 21.44
N ALA A 147 5.84 10.38 20.28
CA ALA A 147 6.37 11.23 19.22
C ALA A 147 5.29 12.20 18.71
N PHE A 148 4.05 11.73 18.55
CA PHE A 148 2.94 12.56 18.09
C PHE A 148 2.66 13.71 19.07
N VAL A 149 2.54 13.42 20.37
CA VAL A 149 2.32 14.44 21.41
C VAL A 149 3.42 15.49 21.38
N ALA A 150 4.68 15.07 21.29
CA ALA A 150 5.82 15.99 21.20
C ALA A 150 5.76 16.91 19.96
N PHE A 151 5.17 16.48 18.85
CA PHE A 151 4.89 17.38 17.71
C PHE A 151 3.76 18.37 18.01
N THR A 152 2.70 17.93 18.71
CA THR A 152 1.55 18.79 19.03
C THR A 152 1.85 19.88 20.06
N GLU A 153 2.99 19.78 20.75
CA GLU A 153 3.42 20.73 21.78
C GLU A 153 4.39 21.79 21.26
N ARG A 154 4.79 21.71 19.98
CA ARG A 154 5.66 22.72 19.38
C ARG A 154 4.88 23.98 19.04
N ASP A 155 5.52 25.14 19.20
CA ASP A 155 4.94 26.44 18.87
C ASP A 155 4.55 26.58 17.39
N ASP A 156 5.20 25.83 16.50
CA ASP A 156 4.93 25.83 15.05
C ASP A 156 3.91 24.76 14.62
N PHE A 157 3.30 24.04 15.56
CA PHE A 157 2.31 23.02 15.25
C PHE A 157 1.03 23.65 14.68
N ASN A 158 0.69 23.24 13.44
CA ASN A 158 -0.58 23.58 12.81
C ASN A 158 -1.50 22.35 12.78
N GLU A 159 -2.59 22.41 13.53
CA GLU A 159 -3.61 21.36 13.60
C GLU A 159 -4.43 21.19 12.30
N ASP A 160 -4.52 22.24 11.47
CA ASP A 160 -5.19 22.25 10.17
C ASP A 160 -4.26 21.92 9.00
N GLN A 161 -3.00 21.55 9.29
CA GLN A 161 -2.05 21.20 8.24
C GLN A 161 -2.58 20.03 7.39
N ARG A 162 -2.33 20.12 6.08
CA ARG A 162 -2.70 19.08 5.12
C ARG A 162 -1.48 18.59 4.35
N LEU A 163 -1.39 17.29 4.16
CA LEU A 163 -0.34 16.62 3.40
C LEU A 163 -0.79 16.40 1.96
N LYS A 164 -0.11 17.05 1.01
CA LYS A 164 -0.18 16.70 -0.43
C LYS A 164 1.06 15.89 -0.77
N SER A 165 0.89 14.62 -1.13
CA SER A 165 1.99 13.74 -1.50
C SER A 165 1.54 12.69 -2.50
N SER A 166 2.37 12.42 -3.50
CA SER A 166 2.16 11.34 -4.46
C SER A 166 2.34 9.94 -3.84
N LEU A 167 2.85 9.83 -2.61
CA LEU A 167 2.95 8.56 -1.87
C LEU A 167 1.59 8.06 -1.35
N TYR A 168 0.55 8.86 -1.50
CA TYR A 168 -0.83 8.52 -1.14
C TYR A 168 -1.74 8.71 -2.36
N PRO A 169 -2.96 8.16 -2.35
CA PRO A 169 -3.93 8.40 -3.41
C PRO A 169 -4.21 9.89 -3.58
N PHE A 170 -4.48 10.32 -4.81
CA PHE A 170 -4.63 11.73 -5.11
C PHE A 170 -5.87 12.33 -4.43
N VAL A 171 -5.67 13.38 -3.63
CA VAL A 171 -6.73 14.21 -3.06
C VAL A 171 -6.40 15.68 -3.31
N LYS A 172 -7.30 16.41 -4.00
CA LYS A 172 -7.09 17.81 -4.40
C LYS A 172 -6.69 18.73 -3.23
N LYS A 173 -7.29 18.52 -2.05
CA LYS A 173 -7.03 19.29 -0.82
C LYS A 173 -5.86 18.73 0.01
N GLY A 174 -5.31 17.57 -0.34
CA GLY A 174 -4.40 16.82 0.53
C GLY A 174 -5.10 16.22 1.74
N TYR A 175 -4.36 15.42 2.52
CA TYR A 175 -4.88 14.71 3.69
C TYR A 175 -4.71 15.52 4.97
N SER A 176 -5.77 15.66 5.77
CA SER A 176 -5.67 16.18 7.15
C SER A 176 -4.96 15.17 8.06
N LEU A 177 -4.51 15.63 9.24
CA LEU A 177 -3.93 14.72 10.23
C LEU A 177 -4.92 13.62 10.66
N LEU A 178 -6.21 13.94 10.79
CA LEU A 178 -7.26 12.95 11.09
C LEU A 178 -7.42 11.92 9.96
N GLU A 179 -7.47 12.37 8.70
CA GLU A 179 -7.59 11.47 7.54
C GLU A 179 -6.37 10.54 7.45
N LEU A 180 -5.17 11.04 7.77
CA LEU A 180 -3.97 10.21 7.85
C LEU A 180 -4.03 9.20 9.00
N CYS A 181 -4.57 9.58 10.16
CA CYS A 181 -4.79 8.64 11.25
C CYS A 181 -5.77 7.52 10.84
N CYS A 182 -6.85 7.84 10.14
CA CYS A 182 -7.78 6.85 9.61
C CYS A 182 -7.11 5.93 8.58
N TYR A 183 -6.37 6.49 7.63
CA TYR A 183 -5.63 5.72 6.61
C TYR A 183 -4.66 4.71 7.25
N HIS A 184 -3.95 5.11 8.30
CA HIS A 184 -2.95 4.27 8.96
C HIS A 184 -3.51 3.41 10.10
N GLY A 185 -4.76 3.60 10.51
CA GLY A 185 -5.30 2.99 11.73
C GLY A 185 -4.59 3.47 13.01
N ALA A 186 -4.20 4.74 13.06
CA ALA A 186 -3.48 5.35 14.17
C ALA A 186 -4.43 5.83 15.27
N VAL A 187 -4.99 4.88 16.02
CA VAL A 187 -6.07 5.11 17.00
C VAL A 187 -5.66 6.09 18.10
N ASP A 188 -4.43 6.03 18.58
CA ASP A 188 -4.00 6.88 19.70
C ASP A 188 -3.74 8.31 19.23
N CYS A 189 -3.10 8.47 18.08
CA CYS A 189 -2.94 9.79 17.44
C CYS A 189 -4.30 10.42 17.10
N PHE A 190 -5.25 9.62 16.60
CA PHE A 190 -6.62 10.05 16.32
C PHE A 190 -7.30 10.59 17.57
N LYS A 191 -7.24 9.86 18.68
CA LYS A 191 -7.87 10.27 19.95
C LYS A 191 -7.34 11.62 20.42
N ILE A 192 -6.02 11.87 20.34
CA ILE A 192 -5.43 13.16 20.71
C ILE A 192 -6.01 14.30 19.87
N LEU A 193 -6.15 14.10 18.55
CA LEU A 193 -6.71 15.13 17.67
C LEU A 193 -8.15 15.49 18.03
N ILE A 194 -8.96 14.49 18.38
CA ILE A 194 -10.36 14.72 18.79
C ILE A 194 -10.44 15.37 20.18
N THR A 195 -9.67 14.88 21.16
CA THR A 195 -9.83 15.32 22.56
C THR A 195 -9.14 16.65 22.86
N LYS A 196 -7.97 16.92 22.28
CA LYS A 196 -7.17 18.11 22.58
C LYS A 196 -7.56 19.31 21.70
N PHE A 197 -7.98 19.06 20.46
CA PHE A 197 -8.20 20.10 19.45
C PHE A 197 -9.65 20.16 18.95
N ASP A 198 -10.56 19.41 19.59
CA ASP A 198 -11.99 19.34 19.26
C ASP A 198 -12.27 19.23 17.75
N LYS A 199 -11.42 18.49 17.04
CA LYS A 199 -11.54 18.35 15.59
C LYS A 199 -12.84 17.59 15.29
N GLY A 200 -13.82 18.30 14.75
CA GLY A 200 -15.09 17.71 14.35
C GLY A 200 -14.88 16.55 13.36
N ILE A 201 -15.52 15.42 13.63
CA ILE A 201 -15.62 14.32 12.66
C ILE A 201 -16.55 14.82 11.54
N THR A 202 -16.11 14.70 10.28
CA THR A 202 -16.95 15.01 9.13
C THR A 202 -18.23 14.19 9.21
N LYS A 203 -19.38 14.86 9.26
CA LYS A 203 -20.67 14.19 9.11
C LYS A 203 -20.80 13.75 7.64
N GLU A 204 -21.14 12.49 7.44
CA GLU A 204 -21.51 11.94 6.13
C GLU A 204 -22.75 12.66 5.56
#